data_AF-A0A3D8Z932-F1
#
_entry.id   AF-A0A3D8Z932-F1
#
_cell.length_a   1.000
_cell.length_b   1.000
_cell.length_c   1.000
_cell.angle_alpha   90.00
_cell.angle_beta   90.00
_cell.angle_gamma   90.00
#
_symmetry.space_group_name_H-M   'P 1'
#
loop_
_entity.id
_entity.type
_entity.pdbx_description
1 polymer ?
#
loop_
_entity_poly.entity_id
_entity_poly.type
_entity_poly.pdbx_seq_one_letter_code
_entity_poly.pdbx_strand_id
1 'polypeptide(L)'
;MYFPNGEEFSGIIEVEGFKFRKHVTKEENHVLIEITDMTYRLVVDTKVYSLSDTDLAQEVINAAIYDFIEYQTDELDKVMAHFIKN
;
A
#
# COMPACT_ATOMS: atom_id res chain seq x y z
N MET A 1 -8.54 -10.06 -18.20
CA MET A 1 -7.76 -11.06 -17.44
C MET A 1 -8.68 -11.64 -16.38
N TYR A 2 -8.66 -12.96 -16.15
CA TYR A 2 -9.43 -13.64 -15.10
C TYR A 2 -8.48 -13.95 -13.95
N PHE A 3 -8.88 -13.66 -12.71
CA PHE A 3 -8.05 -13.92 -11.53
C PHE A 3 -8.63 -15.06 -10.67
N PRO A 4 -8.02 -16.27 -10.60
CA PRO A 4 -8.41 -17.31 -9.65
C PRO A 4 -8.28 -16.89 -8.18
N ASN A 5 -9.00 -17.60 -7.30
CA ASN A 5 -8.86 -17.40 -5.86
C ASN A 5 -7.47 -17.87 -5.40
N GLY A 6 -6.86 -17.13 -4.48
CA GLY A 6 -5.47 -17.30 -4.08
C GLY A 6 -4.47 -16.71 -5.07
N GLU A 7 -4.90 -16.05 -6.14
CA GLU A 7 -3.97 -15.29 -6.97
C GLU A 7 -3.52 -14.04 -6.24
N GLU A 8 -2.20 -13.84 -6.28
CA GLU A 8 -1.51 -12.73 -5.65
C GLU A 8 -0.87 -11.88 -6.74
N PHE A 9 -1.05 -10.57 -6.62
CA PHE A 9 -0.29 -9.59 -7.37
C PHE A 9 0.54 -8.75 -6.40
N SER A 10 1.86 -8.77 -6.59
CA SER A 10 2.79 -7.92 -5.84
C SER A 10 3.37 -6.84 -6.75
N GLY A 11 3.43 -5.61 -6.25
CA GLY A 11 4.10 -4.50 -6.92
C GLY A 11 4.78 -3.56 -5.94
N ILE A 12 5.68 -2.72 -6.45
CA ILE A 12 6.22 -1.59 -5.70
C ILE A 12 5.43 -0.35 -6.09
N ILE A 13 4.95 0.39 -5.09
CA ILE A 13 4.39 1.73 -5.26
C ILE A 13 5.36 2.75 -4.67
N GLU A 14 5.38 3.95 -5.23
CA GLU A 14 6.21 5.05 -4.76
C GLU A 14 5.31 6.25 -4.41
N VAL A 15 5.47 6.77 -3.19
CA VAL A 15 4.70 7.91 -2.67
C VAL A 15 5.66 8.87 -2.00
N GLU A 16 5.73 10.12 -2.46
CA GLU A 16 6.66 11.14 -1.96
C GLU A 16 8.14 10.70 -1.89
N GLY A 17 8.58 9.85 -2.82
CA GLY A 17 9.94 9.28 -2.84
C GLY A 17 10.14 8.07 -1.93
N PHE A 18 9.13 7.67 -1.14
CA PHE A 18 9.15 6.45 -0.34
C PHE A 18 8.57 5.27 -1.11
N LYS A 19 9.25 4.12 -1.03
CA LYS A 19 8.82 2.88 -1.69
C LYS A 19 8.09 1.98 -0.70
N PHE A 20 6.98 1.43 -1.17
CA PHE A 20 6.17 0.46 -0.42
C PHE A 20 5.91 -0.75 -1.31
N ARG A 21 5.77 -1.92 -0.69
CA ARG A 21 5.26 -3.11 -1.37
C ARG A 21 3.75 -3.15 -1.23
N LYS A 22 3.07 -3.36 -2.34
CA LYS A 22 1.63 -3.60 -2.40
C LYS A 22 1.41 -5.06 -2.77
N HIS A 23 0.70 -5.77 -1.92
CA HIS A 23 0.23 -7.12 -2.16
C HIS A 23 -1.29 -7.07 -2.32
N VAL A 24 -1.81 -7.70 -3.37
CA VAL A 24 -3.24 -7.80 -3.67
C VAL A 24 -3.57 -9.26 -3.86
N THR A 25 -4.41 -9.80 -2.98
CA THR A 25 -4.76 -11.21 -2.95
C THR A 25 -6.25 -11.36 -3.13
N LYS A 26 -6.67 -12.14 -4.13
CA LYS A 26 -8.09 -12.48 -4.30
C LYS A 26 -8.46 -13.64 -3.38
N GLU A 27 -9.29 -13.39 -2.38
CA GLU A 27 -9.86 -14.42 -1.53
C GLU A 27 -11.27 -14.83 -1.99
N GLU A 28 -11.89 -15.79 -1.29
CA GLU A 28 -13.20 -16.33 -1.66
C GLU A 28 -14.29 -15.27 -1.77
N ASN A 29 -14.28 -14.28 -0.87
CA ASN A 29 -15.36 -13.31 -0.70
C ASN A 29 -14.89 -11.84 -0.77
N HIS A 30 -13.60 -11.59 -0.92
CA HIS A 30 -13.04 -10.24 -0.94
C HIS A 30 -11.67 -10.22 -1.63
N VAL A 31 -11.17 -9.03 -1.90
CA VAL A 31 -9.76 -8.80 -2.21
C VAL A 31 -9.09 -8.23 -0.97
N LEU A 32 -8.03 -8.90 -0.50
CA LEU A 32 -7.14 -8.38 0.53
C LEU A 32 -6.07 -7.51 -0.14
N ILE A 33 -5.87 -6.31 0.38
CA ILE A 33 -4.80 -5.40 -0.05
C ILE A 33 -3.92 -5.13 1.17
N GLU A 34 -2.64 -5.43 1.06
CA GLU A 34 -1.66 -5.17 2.10
C GLU A 34 -0.58 -4.24 1.56
N ILE A 35 -0.24 -3.22 2.35
CA ILE A 35 0.88 -2.32 2.08
C ILE A 35 1.92 -2.54 3.17
N THR A 36 3.16 -2.83 2.77
CA THR A 36 4.30 -2.93 3.70
C THR A 36 5.39 -1.96 3.29
N ASP A 37 6.24 -1.58 4.24
CA ASP A 37 7.50 -0.93 3.91
C ASP A 37 8.48 -1.90 3.24
N MET A 38 9.66 -1.40 2.85
CA MET A 38 10.70 -2.20 2.21
C MET A 38 11.35 -3.24 3.14
N THR A 39 11.06 -3.22 4.44
CA THR A 39 11.48 -4.20 5.44
C THR A 39 10.40 -5.23 5.78
N TYR A 40 9.27 -5.22 5.07
CA TYR A 40 8.09 -6.07 5.31
C TYR A 40 7.33 -5.75 6.61
N ARG A 41 7.50 -4.54 7.16
CA ARG A 41 6.63 -4.06 8.24
C ARG A 41 5.30 -3.62 7.64
N LEU A 42 4.19 -4.15 8.17
CA LEU A 42 2.84 -3.78 7.75
C LEU A 42 2.59 -2.30 8.03
N VAL A 43 2.14 -1.57 7.00
CA VAL A 43 1.70 -0.18 7.07
C VAL A 43 0.18 -0.14 7.22
N VAL A 44 -0.52 -0.87 6.35
CA VAL A 44 -1.98 -0.96 6.35
C VAL A 44 -2.42 -2.22 5.63
N ASP A 45 -3.52 -2.81 6.07
CA ASP A 45 -4.30 -3.77 5.30
C ASP A 45 -5.75 -3.27 5.12
N THR A 46 -6.40 -3.73 4.07
CA THR A 46 -7.83 -3.46 3.84
C THR A 46 -8.47 -4.56 3.03
N LYS A 47 -9.77 -4.76 3.25
CA LYS A 47 -10.58 -5.79 2.59
C LYS A 47 -11.63 -5.12 1.73
N VAL A 48 -11.64 -5.45 0.44
CA VAL A 48 -12.57 -4.90 -0.54
C VAL A 48 -13.53 -6.01 -0.96
N TYR A 49 -14.81 -5.85 -0.62
CA TYR A 49 -15.84 -6.85 -0.88
C TYR A 49 -16.54 -6.61 -2.22
N SER A 50 -16.53 -5.37 -2.71
CA SER A 50 -17.21 -4.99 -3.93
C SER A 50 -16.51 -3.83 -4.64
N LEU A 51 -16.87 -3.59 -5.90
CA LEU A 51 -16.33 -2.47 -6.67
C LEU A 51 -16.68 -1.11 -6.06
N SER A 52 -17.81 -0.96 -5.35
CA SER A 52 -18.16 0.30 -4.71
C SER A 52 -17.28 0.64 -3.50
N ASP A 53 -16.57 -0.34 -2.95
CA ASP A 53 -15.71 -0.14 -1.78
C ASP A 53 -14.29 0.28 -2.18
N THR A 54 -13.96 0.29 -3.48
CA THR A 54 -12.59 0.56 -3.95
C THR A 54 -12.11 1.96 -3.63
N ASP A 55 -12.98 2.96 -3.79
CA ASP A 55 -12.61 4.36 -3.57
C ASP A 55 -12.30 4.59 -2.09
N LEU A 56 -13.16 4.07 -1.20
CA LEU A 56 -12.95 4.12 0.24
C LEU A 56 -11.68 3.38 0.65
N ALA A 57 -11.43 2.19 0.10
CA ALA A 57 -10.20 1.44 0.38
C ALA A 57 -8.95 2.20 -0.06
N GLN A 58 -9.01 2.88 -1.21
CA GLN A 58 -7.90 3.71 -1.69
C GLN A 58 -7.66 4.93 -0.79
N GLU A 59 -8.72 5.57 -0.29
CA GLU A 59 -8.60 6.65 0.70
C GLU A 59 -7.93 6.19 2.00
N VAL A 60 -8.36 5.04 2.54
CA VAL A 60 -7.76 4.44 3.75
C VAL A 60 -6.27 4.13 3.52
N ILE A 61 -5.92 3.54 2.37
CA ILE A 61 -4.53 3.24 2.03
C ILE A 61 -3.69 4.52 1.94
N ASN A 62 -4.20 5.54 1.25
CA ASN A 62 -3.48 6.80 1.08
C ASN A 62 -3.24 7.48 2.43
N ALA A 63 -4.27 7.58 3.27
CA ALA A 63 -4.17 8.18 4.59
C ALA A 63 -3.12 7.46 5.45
N ALA A 64 -3.15 6.12 5.49
CA ALA A 64 -2.20 5.33 6.26
C ALA A 64 -0.76 5.46 5.75
N ILE A 65 -0.54 5.54 4.44
CA ILE A 65 0.79 5.78 3.87
C ILE A 65 1.32 7.16 4.28
N TYR A 66 0.50 8.21 4.19
CA TYR A 66 0.92 9.56 4.59
C TYR A 66 1.22 9.63 6.09
N ASP A 67 0.39 9.03 6.94
CA ASP A 67 0.62 8.97 8.39
C ASP A 67 1.91 8.20 8.72
N PHE A 68 2.17 7.10 8.01
CA PHE A 68 3.39 6.34 8.18
C PHE A 68 4.63 7.16 7.79
N ILE A 69 4.59 7.85 6.64
CA ILE A 69 5.67 8.75 6.24
C ILE A 69 5.87 9.83 7.30
N GLU A 70 4.80 10.43 7.81
CA GLU A 70 4.93 11.55 8.73
C GLU A 70 5.46 11.15 10.10
N TYR A 71 4.98 10.02 10.65
CA TYR A 71 5.22 9.67 12.06
C TYR A 71 6.11 8.44 12.27
N GLN A 72 6.37 7.64 11.23
CA GLN A 72 7.13 6.38 11.34
C GLN A 72 8.41 6.37 10.51
N THR A 73 8.77 7.49 9.88
CA THR A 73 10.05 7.71 9.21
C THR A 73 10.80 8.86 9.87
N ASP A 74 12.13 8.85 9.79
CA ASP A 74 12.93 9.91 10.38
C ASP A 74 13.14 11.09 9.43
N GLU A 75 13.66 12.19 9.96
CA GLU A 75 13.84 13.41 9.16
C GLU A 75 14.91 13.26 8.07
N LEU A 76 15.93 12.41 8.26
CA LEU A 76 16.93 12.14 7.23
C LEU A 76 16.35 11.31 6.09
N ASP A 77 15.46 10.36 6.39
CA ASP A 77 14.70 9.64 5.38
C ASP A 77 13.87 10.61 4.53
N LYS A 78 13.16 11.56 5.16
CA LYS A 78 12.37 12.59 4.46
C LYS A 78 13.26 13.51 3.60
N VAL A 79 14.43 13.89 4.10
CA VAL A 79 15.42 14.65 3.32
C VAL A 79 15.91 13.85 2.12
N MET A 80 16.26 12.58 2.29
CA MET A 80 16.65 11.71 1.18
C MET A 80 15.53 11.58 0.14
N ALA A 81 14.30 11.34 0.61
CA ALA A 81 13.10 11.24 -0.23
C ALA A 81 12.90 12.50 -1.08
N HIS A 82 13.15 13.69 -0.52
CA HIS A 82 13.08 14.96 -1.24
C HIS A 82 14.03 15.05 -2.44
N PHE A 83 15.21 14.41 -2.38
CA PHE A 83 16.20 14.44 -3.47
C PHE A 83 16.06 13.31 -4.49
N ILE A 84 15.28 12.27 -4.17
CA ILE A 84 15.06 11.13 -5.08
C ILE A 84 13.68 11.15 -5.74
N LYS A 85 12.71 11.90 -5.19
CA LYS A 85 11.42 12.09 -5.85
C LYS A 85 11.61 12.90 -7.13
N ASN A 86 11.31 12.28 -8.28
CA ASN A 86 11.33 12.95 -9.59
C ASN A 86 10.07 13.76 -9.82
#